data_AF-A0A7Y3L7D9-F1
#
_entry.id   AF-A0A7Y3L7D9-F1
#
_cell.length_a   1.000
_cell.length_b   1.000
_cell.length_c   1.000
_cell.angle_alpha   90.00
_cell.angle_beta   90.00
_cell.angle_gamma   90.00
#
_symmetry.space_group_name_H-M   'P 1'
#
loop_
_entity.id
_entity.type
_entity.pdbx_description
1 polymer ?
#
loop_
_entity_poly.entity_id
_entity_poly.type
_entity_poly.pdbx_seq_one_letter_code
_entity_poly.pdbx_strand_id
1 'polypeptide(L)'
;MGSEPNFEGRSNAASDHEAFERYVVPELPALLRVANSLTRNSHDAEDLVQDTIVRAFKAISGFDGGHPRAWLFTILRNTNINRNRRRRPDIFDDPHDAELVPETRRSDPAELAEQVAFREAVIVALATLPDKMRVVVELVDLETCTYAEVAMALGIPIGTVMSRLHRGRRHIKEQLIASGLVLGKASTR
;
A
#
# COMPACT_ATOMS: atom_id res chain seq x y z
N MET A 1 -46.45 -14.64 30.80
CA MET A 1 -45.80 -15.32 29.67
C MET A 1 -44.91 -14.29 28.99
N GLY A 2 -43.67 -14.17 29.47
CA GLY A 2 -42.74 -13.14 29.02
C GLY A 2 -42.06 -13.59 27.74
N SER A 3 -42.17 -12.78 26.69
CA SER A 3 -41.36 -12.92 25.49
C SER A 3 -39.95 -12.42 25.82
N GLU A 4 -38.98 -13.33 25.87
CA GLU A 4 -37.57 -12.99 25.97
C GLU A 4 -37.11 -12.23 24.72
N PRO A 5 -36.31 -11.16 24.85
CA PRO A 5 -35.72 -10.48 23.71
C PRO A 5 -34.57 -11.33 23.13
N ASN A 6 -34.60 -11.54 21.81
CA ASN A 6 -33.57 -12.23 21.05
C ASN A 6 -32.23 -11.46 21.12
N PHE A 7 -31.16 -12.09 21.63
CA PHE A 7 -29.82 -11.53 21.87
C PHE A 7 -28.80 -11.83 20.75
N GLU A 8 -29.23 -12.24 19.55
CA GLU A 8 -28.34 -12.62 18.44
C GLU A 8 -27.46 -11.46 17.89
N GLY A 9 -27.81 -10.20 18.15
CA GLY A 9 -27.03 -9.05 17.66
C GLY A 9 -25.70 -8.79 18.37
N ARG A 10 -25.50 -9.32 19.61
CA ARG A 10 -24.27 -9.06 20.39
C ARG A 10 -23.11 -10.00 20.04
N SER A 11 -23.38 -11.24 19.63
CA SER A 11 -22.31 -12.20 19.28
C SER A 11 -21.63 -11.83 17.97
N ASN A 12 -22.39 -11.31 16.99
CA ASN A 12 -21.83 -10.93 15.70
C ASN A 12 -20.92 -9.70 15.80
N ALA A 13 -21.31 -8.67 16.57
CA ALA A 13 -20.49 -7.46 16.72
C ALA A 13 -19.17 -7.72 17.47
N ALA A 14 -19.16 -8.62 18.45
CA ALA A 14 -17.94 -9.03 19.14
C ALA A 14 -17.01 -9.85 18.22
N SER A 15 -17.58 -10.75 17.42
CA SER A 15 -16.84 -11.53 16.41
C SER A 15 -16.29 -10.64 15.29
N ASP A 16 -17.06 -9.66 14.83
CA ASP A 16 -16.63 -8.69 13.81
C ASP A 16 -15.49 -7.81 14.31
N HIS A 17 -15.56 -7.39 15.58
CA HIS A 17 -14.49 -6.63 16.21
C HIS A 17 -13.20 -7.45 16.34
N GLU A 18 -13.28 -8.70 16.79
CA GLU A 18 -12.12 -9.59 16.86
C GLU A 18 -11.51 -9.85 15.48
N ALA A 19 -12.34 -10.12 14.47
CA ALA A 19 -11.88 -10.29 13.09
C ALA A 19 -11.21 -9.01 12.56
N PHE A 20 -11.77 -7.83 12.87
CA PHE A 20 -11.21 -6.55 12.47
C PHE A 20 -9.83 -6.31 13.12
N GLU A 21 -9.71 -6.51 14.43
CA GLU A 21 -8.42 -6.42 15.15
C GLU A 21 -7.39 -7.41 14.60
N ARG A 22 -7.82 -8.62 14.25
CA ARG A 22 -6.94 -9.67 13.74
C ARG A 22 -6.45 -9.43 12.31
N TYR A 23 -7.32 -8.96 11.42
CA TYR A 23 -7.06 -8.94 9.98
C TYR A 23 -6.85 -7.54 9.39
N VAL A 24 -7.37 -6.48 10.03
CA VAL A 24 -7.32 -5.12 9.49
C VAL A 24 -6.27 -4.26 10.18
N VAL A 25 -6.24 -4.27 11.51
CA VAL A 25 -5.31 -3.41 12.29
C VAL A 25 -3.83 -3.64 11.93
N PRO A 26 -3.35 -4.89 11.74
CA PRO A 26 -1.95 -5.13 11.35
C PRO A 26 -1.58 -4.55 9.98
N GLU A 27 -2.57 -4.33 9.11
CA GLU A 27 -2.39 -3.89 7.72
C GLU A 27 -2.47 -2.36 7.56
N LEU A 28 -2.77 -1.61 8.62
CA LEU A 28 -2.84 -0.15 8.59
C LEU A 28 -1.57 0.53 8.05
N PRO A 29 -0.35 0.13 8.45
CA PRO A 29 0.86 0.76 7.91
C PRO A 29 1.03 0.51 6.41
N ALA A 30 0.64 -0.67 5.92
CA ALA A 30 0.69 -1.04 4.50
C ALA A 30 -0.36 -0.25 3.71
N LEU A 31 -1.58 -0.14 4.23
CA LEU A 31 -2.64 0.69 3.68
C LEU A 31 -2.20 2.14 3.51
N LEU A 32 -1.55 2.72 4.52
CA LEU A 32 -1.07 4.10 4.46
C LEU A 32 0.04 4.29 3.43
N ARG A 33 1.01 3.35 3.33
CA ARG A 33 2.05 3.42 2.29
C ARG A 33 1.45 3.41 0.88
N VAL A 34 0.55 2.46 0.62
CA VAL A 34 -0.11 2.33 -0.69
C VAL A 34 -1.03 3.53 -0.96
N ALA A 35 -1.75 4.04 0.04
CA ALA A 35 -2.60 5.22 -0.11
C ALA A 35 -1.77 6.47 -0.46
N ASN A 36 -0.60 6.66 0.15
CA ASN A 36 0.32 7.74 -0.19
C ASN A 36 0.80 7.64 -1.64
N SER A 37 1.11 6.43 -2.10
CA SER A 37 1.49 6.16 -3.49
C SER A 37 0.37 6.47 -4.50
N LEU A 38 -0.89 6.23 -4.12
CA LEU A 38 -2.07 6.46 -4.94
C LEU A 38 -2.53 7.92 -4.99
N THR A 39 -2.29 8.69 -3.93
CA THR A 39 -2.82 10.06 -3.76
C THR A 39 -1.76 11.14 -3.89
N ARG A 40 -0.49 10.83 -3.62
CA ARG A 40 0.65 11.77 -3.56
C ARG A 40 0.44 12.95 -2.60
N ASN A 41 -0.53 12.86 -1.69
CA ASN A 41 -0.84 13.88 -0.70
C ASN A 41 -1.18 13.15 0.62
N SER A 42 -0.43 13.45 1.68
CA SER A 42 -0.58 12.75 2.97
C SER A 42 -1.98 12.89 3.57
N HIS A 43 -2.61 14.07 3.45
CA HIS A 43 -3.97 14.27 3.95
C HIS A 43 -4.99 13.47 3.15
N ASP A 44 -4.92 13.49 1.82
CA ASP A 44 -5.80 12.68 0.98
C ASP A 44 -5.55 11.17 1.20
N ALA A 45 -4.31 10.77 1.51
CA ALA A 45 -3.94 9.39 1.85
C ALA A 45 -4.57 8.95 3.18
N GLU A 46 -4.43 9.75 4.24
CA GLU A 46 -5.03 9.49 5.55
C GLU A 46 -6.55 9.40 5.44
N ASP A 47 -7.18 10.35 4.75
CA ASP A 47 -8.61 10.32 4.47
C ASP A 47 -8.99 9.03 3.74
N LEU A 48 -8.20 8.61 2.74
CA LEU A 48 -8.47 7.43 1.93
C LEU A 48 -8.37 6.16 2.78
N VAL A 49 -7.38 6.08 3.66
CA VAL A 49 -7.23 4.98 4.63
C VAL A 49 -8.41 4.94 5.59
N GLN A 50 -8.80 6.08 6.16
CA GLN A 50 -9.94 6.15 7.08
C GLN A 50 -11.22 5.63 6.41
N ASP A 51 -11.50 6.10 5.21
CA ASP A 51 -12.65 5.67 4.41
C ASP A 51 -12.62 4.18 4.07
N THR A 52 -11.41 3.64 3.86
CA THR A 52 -11.18 2.22 3.56
C THR A 52 -11.45 1.38 4.79
N ILE A 53 -10.97 1.79 5.95
CA ILE A 53 -11.21 1.13 7.24
C ILE A 53 -12.70 1.08 7.57
N VAL A 54 -13.42 2.19 7.40
CA VAL A 54 -14.88 2.23 7.65
C VAL A 54 -15.62 1.24 6.75
N ARG A 55 -15.19 1.11 5.49
CA ARG A 55 -15.75 0.12 4.55
C ARG A 55 -15.35 -1.32 4.90
N ALA A 56 -14.11 -1.53 5.31
CA ALA A 56 -13.62 -2.83 5.77
C ALA A 56 -14.40 -3.30 7.00
N PHE A 57 -14.60 -2.43 8.00
CA PHE A 57 -15.41 -2.75 9.18
C PHE A 57 -16.86 -3.14 8.82
N LYS A 58 -17.47 -2.47 7.84
CA LYS A 58 -18.81 -2.83 7.34
C LYS A 58 -18.87 -4.14 6.56
N ALA A 59 -17.74 -4.60 6.01
CA ALA A 59 -17.66 -5.79 5.16
C ALA A 59 -17.04 -7.00 5.88
N ILE A 60 -16.48 -6.80 7.09
CA ILE A 60 -15.69 -7.82 7.80
C ILE A 60 -16.50 -9.07 8.15
N SER A 61 -17.80 -8.92 8.39
CA SER A 61 -18.70 -10.03 8.72
C SER A 61 -18.83 -11.07 7.59
N GLY A 62 -18.55 -10.65 6.34
CA GLY A 62 -18.55 -11.52 5.16
C GLY A 62 -17.15 -11.89 4.68
N PHE A 63 -16.10 -11.49 5.40
CA PHE A 63 -14.73 -11.80 5.06
C PHE A 63 -14.37 -13.21 5.55
N ASP A 64 -13.76 -14.02 4.68
CA ASP A 64 -13.41 -15.41 4.96
C ASP A 64 -12.09 -15.58 5.74
N GLY A 65 -11.38 -14.49 6.03
CA GLY A 65 -10.07 -14.50 6.69
C GLY A 65 -8.88 -14.73 5.74
N GLY A 66 -9.14 -14.98 4.45
CA GLY A 66 -8.12 -15.27 3.45
C GLY A 66 -7.51 -14.02 2.84
N HIS A 67 -6.17 -13.94 2.76
CA HIS A 67 -5.45 -12.85 2.06
C HIS A 67 -5.92 -11.43 2.47
N PRO A 68 -5.93 -11.09 3.78
CA PRO A 68 -6.50 -9.84 4.29
C PRO A 68 -5.92 -8.59 3.63
N ARG A 69 -4.62 -8.60 3.35
CA ARG A 69 -3.93 -7.53 2.63
C ARG A 69 -4.49 -7.28 1.23
N ALA A 70 -4.69 -8.33 0.43
CA ALA A 70 -5.25 -8.21 -0.93
C ALA A 70 -6.70 -7.72 -0.90
N TRP A 71 -7.48 -8.23 0.06
CA TRP A 71 -8.86 -7.80 0.29
C TRP A 71 -8.92 -6.29 0.64
N LEU A 72 -8.09 -5.83 1.57
CA LEU A 72 -8.03 -4.42 1.96
C LEU A 72 -7.58 -3.50 0.82
N PHE A 73 -6.57 -3.90 0.03
CA PHE A 73 -6.14 -3.11 -1.12
C PHE A 73 -7.20 -3.04 -2.23
N THR A 74 -8.04 -4.06 -2.35
CA THR A 74 -9.22 -4.02 -3.24
C THR A 74 -10.19 -2.94 -2.78
N ILE A 75 -10.50 -2.88 -1.47
CA ILE A 75 -11.37 -1.84 -0.89
C ILE A 75 -10.76 -0.45 -1.06
N LEU A 76 -9.46 -0.31 -0.79
CA LEU A 76 -8.70 0.94 -0.93
C LEU A 76 -8.79 1.50 -2.35
N ARG A 77 -8.50 0.66 -3.35
CA ARG A 77 -8.58 1.03 -4.77
C ARG A 77 -9.99 1.46 -5.14
N ASN A 78 -11.00 0.67 -4.80
CA ASN A 78 -12.38 0.97 -5.16
C ASN A 78 -12.85 2.28 -4.52
N THR A 79 -12.41 2.54 -3.28
CA THR A 79 -12.64 3.81 -2.59
C THR A 79 -11.99 4.98 -3.33
N ASN A 80 -10.73 4.85 -3.73
CA ASN A 80 -10.01 5.88 -4.47
C ASN A 80 -10.66 6.19 -5.83
N ILE A 81 -11.01 5.16 -6.59
CA ILE A 81 -11.70 5.31 -7.89
C ILE A 81 -13.03 6.06 -7.71
N ASN A 82 -13.80 5.70 -6.69
CA ASN A 82 -15.06 6.36 -6.39
C ASN A 82 -14.88 7.83 -5.98
N ARG A 83 -13.83 8.15 -5.22
CA ARG A 83 -13.47 9.54 -4.88
C ARG A 83 -13.10 10.34 -6.13
N ASN A 84 -12.25 9.79 -6.98
CA ASN A 84 -11.80 10.48 -8.21
C ASN A 84 -12.93 10.69 -9.21
N ARG A 85 -13.84 9.73 -9.36
CA ARG A 85 -15.04 9.89 -10.21
C ARG A 85 -15.98 10.99 -9.70
N ARG A 86 -16.04 11.23 -8.39
CA ARG A 86 -16.83 12.32 -7.81
C ARG A 86 -16.15 13.68 -7.92
N ARG A 87 -14.82 13.70 -7.98
CA ARG A 87 -14.00 14.91 -8.09
C ARG A 87 -13.80 15.40 -9.54
N ARG A 88 -14.10 14.60 -10.57
CA ARG A 88 -13.95 14.97 -12.00
C ARG A 88 -15.18 14.64 -12.87
N PRO A 89 -15.72 15.59 -13.65
CA PRO A 89 -16.24 15.31 -14.98
C PRO A 89 -15.07 15.30 -15.98
N ASP A 90 -14.53 14.10 -16.23
CA ASP A 90 -13.49 13.75 -17.22
C ASP A 90 -12.13 14.51 -17.15
N ILE A 91 -11.15 13.97 -17.87
CA ILE A 91 -9.73 14.40 -18.00
C ILE A 91 -8.78 13.81 -16.96
N PHE A 92 -8.09 12.73 -17.38
CA PHE A 92 -6.81 12.27 -16.84
C PHE A 92 -5.66 13.10 -17.40
N ASP A 93 -4.91 13.75 -16.52
CA ASP A 93 -3.45 13.83 -16.43
C ASP A 93 -3.07 15.22 -15.88
N ASP A 94 -2.23 15.24 -14.84
CA ASP A 94 -1.26 16.31 -14.62
C ASP A 94 -0.16 15.79 -13.67
N PRO A 95 1.14 15.97 -13.98
CA PRO A 95 2.23 15.60 -13.08
C PRO A 95 2.57 16.79 -12.18
N HIS A 96 2.43 16.61 -10.88
CA HIS A 96 3.05 17.51 -9.91
C HIS A 96 3.81 16.73 -8.84
N ASP A 97 4.99 17.24 -8.53
CA ASP A 97 5.94 16.68 -7.59
C ASP A 97 5.48 16.98 -6.15
N ALA A 98 5.37 15.91 -5.35
CA ALA A 98 5.16 16.02 -3.91
C ALA A 98 6.17 15.10 -3.23
N GLU A 99 7.08 15.74 -2.50
CA GLU A 99 8.17 15.12 -1.76
C GLU A 99 7.60 14.50 -0.47
N LEU A 100 7.59 13.17 -0.38
CA LEU A 100 7.21 12.43 0.82
C LEU A 100 8.47 11.85 1.46
N VAL A 101 8.95 12.50 2.52
CA VAL A 101 10.10 12.08 3.33
C VAL A 101 9.59 11.23 4.51
N PRO A 102 10.05 9.98 4.68
CA PRO A 102 9.75 9.21 5.90
C PRO A 102 10.80 9.46 6.99
N GLU A 103 10.34 9.65 8.23
CA GLU A 103 11.19 9.77 9.42
C GLU A 103 12.01 8.50 9.71
N THR A 104 13.29 8.67 10.04
CA THR A 104 14.24 7.60 10.37
C THR A 104 14.51 7.54 11.89
N ARG A 105 14.43 6.34 12.47
CA ARG A 105 14.90 6.04 13.85
C ARG A 105 16.39 5.69 13.84
N ARG A 106 17.08 6.12 14.91
CA ARG A 106 18.55 6.14 15.11
C ARG A 106 19.18 4.76 15.35
N SER A 107 20.34 4.51 14.73
CA SER A 107 21.39 3.52 15.09
C SER A 107 22.78 3.95 14.53
N ASP A 108 23.86 3.25 14.90
CA ASP A 108 25.33 3.52 14.81
C ASP A 108 25.95 4.37 13.63
N PRO A 109 26.82 5.39 13.83
CA PRO A 109 27.05 6.50 12.88
C PRO A 109 27.64 6.21 11.50
N ALA A 110 28.48 5.18 11.33
CA ALA A 110 29.23 4.96 10.09
C ALA A 110 28.53 4.01 9.10
N GLU A 111 28.01 2.88 9.59
CA GLU A 111 27.16 1.99 8.79
C GLU A 111 25.77 2.57 8.56
N LEU A 112 25.26 3.38 9.50
CA LEU A 112 24.00 4.11 9.32
C LEU A 112 24.10 5.11 8.17
N ALA A 113 25.23 5.79 7.97
CA ALA A 113 25.36 6.80 6.92
C ALA A 113 25.19 6.19 5.51
N GLU A 114 25.82 5.04 5.23
CA GLU A 114 25.67 4.34 3.95
C GLU A 114 24.27 3.74 3.79
N GLN A 115 23.71 3.16 4.85
CA GLN A 115 22.35 2.61 4.84
C GLN A 115 21.28 3.70 4.68
N VAL A 116 21.47 4.87 5.31
CA VAL A 116 20.58 6.03 5.18
C VAL A 116 20.67 6.61 3.78
N ALA A 117 21.87 6.83 3.25
CA ALA A 117 22.04 7.30 1.87
C ALA A 117 21.42 6.33 0.85
N PHE A 118 21.59 5.02 1.05
CA PHE A 118 20.95 4.01 0.21
C PHE A 118 19.43 4.05 0.32
N ARG A 119 18.89 4.13 1.55
CA ARG A 119 17.45 4.22 1.80
C ARG A 119 16.85 5.48 1.17
N GLU A 120 17.50 6.63 1.32
CA GLU A 120 17.09 7.89 0.71
C GLU A 120 17.08 7.77 -0.82
N ALA A 121 18.13 7.20 -1.42
CA ALA A 121 18.17 6.98 -2.86
C ALA A 121 17.07 6.03 -3.35
N VAL A 122 16.72 5.00 -2.58
CA VAL A 122 15.58 4.11 -2.89
C VAL A 122 14.25 4.87 -2.82
N ILE A 123 14.07 5.72 -1.80
CA ILE A 123 12.85 6.55 -1.64
C ILE A 123 12.70 7.49 -2.84
N VAL A 124 13.77 8.19 -3.23
CA VAL A 124 13.78 9.08 -4.41
C VAL A 124 13.50 8.26 -5.68
N ALA A 125 14.16 7.12 -5.85
CA ALA A 125 13.95 6.27 -7.03
C ALA A 125 12.49 5.79 -7.13
N LEU A 126 11.86 5.40 -6.01
CA LEU A 126 10.44 5.07 -5.97
C LEU A 126 9.57 6.28 -6.30
N ALA A 127 9.88 7.46 -5.77
CA ALA A 127 9.13 8.70 -6.03
C ALA A 127 9.15 9.08 -7.52
N THR A 128 10.22 8.79 -8.26
CA THR A 128 10.28 9.07 -9.71
C THR A 128 9.50 8.10 -10.60
N LEU A 129 9.00 6.98 -10.06
CA LEU A 129 8.22 6.02 -10.85
C LEU A 129 6.83 6.57 -11.21
N PRO A 130 6.31 6.25 -12.42
CA PRO A 130 4.89 6.43 -12.70
C PRO A 130 4.03 5.64 -11.70
N ASP A 131 2.92 6.21 -11.23
CA ASP A 131 2.10 5.65 -10.14
C ASP A 131 1.69 4.20 -10.38
N LYS A 132 1.30 3.90 -11.63
CA LYS A 132 0.89 2.55 -12.06
C LYS A 132 1.99 1.51 -11.87
N MET A 133 3.26 1.91 -11.92
CA MET A 133 4.42 1.03 -11.66
C MET A 133 4.81 1.06 -10.20
N ARG A 134 4.85 2.25 -9.56
CA ARG A 134 5.19 2.41 -8.15
C ARG A 134 4.33 1.52 -7.25
N VAL A 135 3.00 1.58 -7.42
CA VAL A 135 2.07 0.75 -6.64
C VAL A 135 2.32 -0.74 -6.82
N VAL A 136 2.73 -1.20 -8.00
CA VAL A 136 3.04 -2.62 -8.24
C VAL A 136 4.34 -3.01 -7.54
N VAL A 137 5.36 -2.15 -7.58
CA VAL A 137 6.63 -2.38 -6.89
C VAL A 137 6.41 -2.43 -5.39
N GLU A 138 5.69 -1.47 -4.80
CA GLU A 138 5.41 -1.44 -3.37
C GLU A 138 4.66 -2.69 -2.91
N LEU A 139 3.59 -3.06 -3.62
CA LEU A 139 2.79 -4.24 -3.27
C LEU A 139 3.60 -5.54 -3.32
N VAL A 140 4.50 -5.70 -4.28
CA VAL A 140 5.29 -6.93 -4.42
C VAL A 140 6.53 -6.91 -3.53
N ASP A 141 7.33 -5.84 -3.59
CA ASP A 141 8.68 -5.79 -3.03
C ASP A 141 8.70 -5.29 -1.59
N LEU A 142 7.72 -4.48 -1.17
CA LEU A 142 7.61 -3.99 0.21
C LEU A 142 6.55 -4.73 1.00
N GLU A 143 5.39 -4.95 0.38
CA GLU A 143 4.27 -5.64 1.01
C GLU A 143 4.25 -7.15 0.73
N THR A 144 5.24 -7.70 0.04
CA THR A 144 5.40 -9.15 -0.17
C THR A 144 4.18 -9.87 -0.77
N CYS A 145 3.29 -9.14 -1.46
CA CYS A 145 2.12 -9.74 -2.10
C CYS A 145 2.54 -10.59 -3.30
N THR A 146 1.85 -11.70 -3.49
CA THR A 146 1.95 -12.50 -4.71
C THR A 146 1.42 -11.74 -5.91
N TYR A 147 1.88 -12.10 -7.12
CA TYR A 147 1.40 -11.45 -8.34
C TYR A 147 -0.11 -11.63 -8.56
N ALA A 148 -0.69 -12.73 -8.06
CA ALA A 148 -2.13 -12.98 -8.12
C ALA A 148 -2.91 -12.03 -7.19
N GLU A 149 -2.44 -11.83 -5.95
CA GLU A 149 -3.02 -10.87 -5.01
C GLU A 149 -2.95 -9.44 -5.56
N VAL A 150 -1.82 -9.05 -6.16
CA VAL A 150 -1.68 -7.73 -6.79
C VAL A 150 -2.60 -7.57 -8.00
N ALA A 151 -2.72 -8.60 -8.84
CA ALA A 151 -3.63 -8.59 -9.99
C ALA A 151 -5.08 -8.40 -9.55
N MET A 152 -5.49 -9.12 -8.50
CA MET A 152 -6.81 -9.02 -7.89
C MET A 152 -7.04 -7.63 -7.28
N ALA A 153 -6.12 -7.17 -6.43
CA ALA A 153 -6.21 -5.87 -5.75
C ALA A 153 -6.27 -4.69 -6.73
N LEU A 154 -5.49 -4.74 -7.80
CA LEU A 154 -5.42 -3.67 -8.80
C LEU A 154 -6.43 -3.82 -9.94
N GLY A 155 -7.13 -4.96 -10.04
CA GLY A 155 -8.05 -5.26 -11.13
C GLY A 155 -7.37 -5.23 -12.51
N ILE A 156 -6.16 -5.80 -12.62
CA ILE A 156 -5.38 -5.84 -13.87
C ILE A 156 -4.87 -7.27 -14.14
N PRO A 157 -4.56 -7.63 -15.40
CA PRO A 157 -4.00 -8.94 -15.71
C PRO A 157 -2.66 -9.21 -15.01
N ILE A 158 -2.40 -10.47 -14.63
CA ILE A 158 -1.12 -10.87 -14.00
C ILE A 158 0.10 -10.55 -14.88
N GLY A 159 -0.02 -10.67 -16.20
CA GLY A 159 1.04 -10.25 -17.14
C GLY A 159 1.29 -8.74 -17.13
N THR A 160 0.26 -7.94 -16.83
CA THR A 160 0.41 -6.49 -16.60
C THR A 160 1.14 -6.21 -15.30
N VAL A 161 0.88 -6.97 -14.23
CA VAL A 161 1.65 -6.90 -12.97
C VAL A 161 3.13 -7.17 -13.25
N MET A 162 3.44 -8.31 -13.88
CA MET A 162 4.82 -8.70 -14.19
C MET A 162 5.55 -7.66 -15.04
N SER A 163 4.91 -7.17 -16.11
CA SER A 163 5.54 -6.18 -17.00
C SER A 163 5.74 -4.81 -16.33
N ARG A 164 4.82 -4.38 -15.46
CA ARG A 164 4.98 -3.15 -14.66
C ARG A 164 6.07 -3.30 -13.61
N LEU A 165 6.12 -4.43 -12.91
CA LEU A 165 7.14 -4.73 -11.91
C LEU A 165 8.54 -4.74 -12.55
N HIS A 166 8.70 -5.42 -13.69
CA HIS A 166 9.97 -5.47 -14.40
C HIS A 166 10.46 -4.08 -14.80
N ARG A 167 9.59 -3.24 -15.40
CA ARG A 167 9.95 -1.87 -15.77
C ARG A 167 10.23 -0.99 -14.55
N GLY A 168 9.45 -1.14 -13.48
CA GLY A 168 9.64 -0.41 -12.23
C GLY A 168 11.01 -0.70 -11.59
N ARG A 169 11.35 -1.99 -11.43
CA ARG A 169 12.67 -2.41 -10.90
C ARG A 169 13.83 -1.93 -11.78
N ARG A 170 13.66 -1.97 -13.11
CA ARG A 170 14.66 -1.45 -14.05
C ARG A 170 14.91 0.05 -13.83
N HIS A 171 13.84 0.85 -13.75
CA HIS A 171 13.94 2.29 -13.52
C HIS A 171 14.60 2.59 -12.16
N ILE A 172 14.22 1.90 -11.09
CA ILE A 172 14.86 2.06 -9.77
C ILE A 172 16.36 1.74 -9.87
N LYS A 173 16.72 0.64 -10.52
CA LYS A 173 18.12 0.26 -10.73
C LYS A 173 18.90 1.35 -11.48
N GLU A 174 18.32 1.90 -12.55
CA GLU A 174 18.95 2.98 -13.32
C GLU A 174 19.17 4.24 -12.46
N GLN A 175 18.20 4.61 -11.62
CA GLN A 175 18.32 5.75 -10.68
C GLN A 175 19.38 5.53 -9.58
N LEU A 176 19.44 4.33 -9.02
CA LEU A 176 20.45 3.99 -8.00
C LEU A 176 21.87 4.02 -8.58
N ILE A 177 22.05 3.48 -9.79
CA ILE A 177 23.34 3.54 -10.52
C ILE A 177 23.73 5.00 -10.79
N ALA A 178 22.79 5.84 -11.25
CA ALA A 178 23.05 7.25 -11.50
C ALA A 178 23.44 8.02 -10.23
N SER A 179 22.94 7.59 -9.07
CA SER A 179 23.28 8.14 -7.75
C SER A 179 24.60 7.62 -7.18
N GLY A 180 25.34 6.77 -7.93
CA GLY A 180 26.61 6.18 -7.48
C GLY A 180 26.47 5.04 -6.47
N LEU A 181 25.24 4.61 -6.19
CA LEU A 181 24.92 3.57 -5.22
C LEU A 181 24.65 2.25 -5.96
N VAL A 182 25.68 1.41 -6.10
CA VAL A 182 25.55 0.06 -6.66
C VAL A 182 25.54 -0.95 -5.52
N LEU A 183 24.50 -1.79 -5.46
CA LEU A 183 24.50 -3.00 -4.63
C LEU A 183 25.64 -3.91 -5.10
N GLY A 184 26.82 -3.80 -4.47
CA GLY A 184 28.02 -4.43 -5.01
C GLY A 184 29.33 -4.11 -4.30
N LYS A 185 29.34 -4.01 -2.97
CA LYS A 185 30.51 -4.40 -2.16
C LYS A 185 30.06 -5.27 -0.99
N ALA A 186 29.35 -6.35 -1.29
CA ALA A 186 29.29 -7.47 -0.36
C ALA A 186 30.70 -8.08 -0.31
N SER A 187 31.28 -8.05 0.87
CA SER A 187 32.53 -8.70 1.26
C SER A 187 32.66 -10.10 0.66
N THR A 188 33.52 -10.26 -0.35
CA THR A 188 34.18 -11.54 -0.62
C THR A 188 35.30 -11.69 0.40
N ARG A 189 35.03 -12.43 1.47
CA ARG A 189 36.03 -13.21 2.22
C ARG A 189 35.39 -14.48 2.71
#